data_AF-A0A1U7UXT8-F1
#
_entry.id   AF-A0A1U7UXT8-F1
#
_cell.length_a   1.000
_cell.length_b   1.000
_cell.length_c   1.000
_cell.angle_alpha   90.00
_cell.angle_beta   90.00
_cell.angle_gamma   90.00
#
_symmetry.space_group_name_H-M   'P 1'
#
loop_
_entity.id
_entity.type
_entity.pdbx_description
1 polymer ?
#
loop_
_entity_poly.entity_id
_entity_poly.type
_entity_poly.pdbx_seq_one_letter_code
_entity_poly.pdbx_strand_id
1 'polypeptide(L)'
;MLFNPRILLNNAALRNGHNFMVRNFRCGQPLQNKVQLKGRDLLTLKNFTGEEIKYMLWLSADLKFRIKQKGEYLPLLQGKSLGMIFEKRSTRTRLSTET
;
A
#
# COMPACT_ATOMS: atom_id res chain seq x y z
N MET A 1 -21.56 20.85 -50.57
CA MET A 1 -20.22 21.41 -50.34
C MET A 1 -19.78 21.01 -48.93
N LEU A 2 -18.73 20.19 -48.86
CA LEU A 2 -18.13 19.63 -47.65
C LEU A 2 -17.23 20.68 -46.98
N PHE A 3 -17.37 20.92 -45.66
CA PHE A 3 -16.24 21.33 -44.83
C PHE A 3 -16.37 20.77 -43.40
N ASN A 4 -15.21 20.29 -42.93
CA ASN A 4 -14.92 19.38 -41.81
C ASN A 4 -15.08 20.01 -40.41
N PRO A 5 -15.57 19.27 -39.38
CA PRO A 5 -15.50 19.69 -37.98
C PRO A 5 -14.31 19.01 -37.30
N ARG A 6 -13.09 19.47 -37.59
CA ARG A 6 -11.90 19.12 -36.82
C ARG A 6 -11.02 20.34 -36.73
N ILE A 7 -10.81 20.82 -35.50
CA ILE A 7 -9.83 21.79 -35.00
C ILE A 7 -10.59 22.74 -34.07
N LEU A 8 -10.76 22.33 -32.81
CA LEU A 8 -10.87 23.19 -31.62
C LEU A 8 -10.93 22.33 -30.34
N LEU A 9 -10.04 21.34 -30.26
CA LEU A 9 -9.67 20.69 -28.99
C LEU A 9 -8.26 21.15 -28.65
N ASN A 10 -8.15 22.35 -28.11
CA ASN A 10 -6.92 22.84 -27.51
C ASN A 10 -7.02 22.70 -25.98
N ASN A 11 -6.41 21.62 -25.50
CA ASN A 11 -5.56 21.53 -24.32
C ASN A 11 -5.71 22.64 -23.25
N ALA A 12 -6.38 22.30 -22.15
CA ALA A 12 -6.01 22.75 -20.81
C ALA A 12 -6.66 21.86 -19.73
N ALA A 13 -6.38 20.56 -19.78
CA ALA A 13 -6.63 19.69 -18.62
C ALA A 13 -5.52 19.94 -17.58
N LEU A 14 -5.67 21.00 -16.79
CA LEU A 14 -4.91 21.20 -15.55
C LEU A 14 -5.32 20.12 -14.55
N ARG A 15 -4.77 18.92 -14.72
CA ARG A 15 -4.75 17.91 -13.65
C ARG A 15 -3.64 18.32 -12.69
N ASN A 16 -4.01 19.00 -11.61
CA ASN A 16 -3.20 19.05 -10.39
C ASN A 16 -3.18 17.65 -9.77
N GLY A 17 -2.42 16.74 -10.39
CA GLY A 17 -1.98 15.53 -9.75
C GLY A 17 -0.97 15.93 -8.69
N HIS A 18 -1.40 15.92 -7.43
CA HIS A 18 -0.45 15.82 -6.33
C HIS A 18 0.37 14.55 -6.57
N ASN A 19 1.54 14.71 -7.17
CA ASN A 19 2.60 13.72 -7.16
C ASN A 19 2.98 13.55 -5.69
N PHE A 20 2.23 12.73 -4.97
CA PHE A 20 2.71 12.12 -3.75
C PHE A 20 3.83 11.19 -4.21
N MET A 21 5.02 11.75 -4.41
CA MET A 21 6.26 11.00 -4.48
C MET A 21 6.25 10.15 -3.22
N VAL A 22 5.95 8.86 -3.38
CA VAL A 22 6.42 7.87 -2.41
C VAL A 22 7.92 8.08 -2.45
N ARG A 23 8.45 8.75 -1.42
CA ARG A 23 9.90 8.87 -1.21
C ARG A 23 10.45 7.50 -1.54
N ASN A 24 11.33 7.41 -2.53
CA ASN A 24 12.01 6.17 -2.85
C ASN A 24 12.78 5.78 -1.58
N PHE A 25 12.13 5.07 -0.66
CA PHE A 25 12.78 4.32 0.38
C PHE A 25 13.57 3.27 -0.37
N ARG A 26 14.80 3.62 -0.73
CA ARG A 26 15.79 2.70 -1.26
C ARG A 26 16.22 1.78 -0.13
N CYS A 27 15.30 1.06 0.51
CA CYS A 27 15.71 -0.15 1.16
C CYS A 27 15.85 -1.17 0.04
N GLY A 28 17.10 -1.59 -0.22
CA GLY A 28 17.38 -2.70 -1.13
C GLY A 28 16.53 -3.92 -0.78
N GLN A 29 16.41 -4.86 -1.72
CA GLN A 29 15.66 -6.09 -1.50
C GLN A 29 16.06 -6.71 -0.14
N PRO A 30 15.11 -6.92 0.77
CA PRO A 30 15.43 -7.57 2.03
C PRO A 30 15.88 -9.00 1.73
N LEU A 31 16.88 -9.49 2.46
CA LEU A 31 17.29 -10.90 2.46
C LEU A 31 16.09 -11.75 2.87
N GLN A 32 15.31 -12.20 1.89
CA GLN A 32 14.02 -12.87 2.05
C GLN A 32 14.13 -14.20 2.82
N ASN A 33 15.33 -14.77 2.89
CA ASN A 33 15.56 -16.14 3.33
C ASN A 33 15.45 -16.39 4.86
N LYS A 34 15.20 -15.38 5.71
CA LYS A 34 15.24 -15.60 7.18
C LYS A 34 14.18 -14.89 8.02
N VAL A 35 13.15 -14.28 7.44
CA VAL A 35 12.12 -13.56 8.21
C VAL A 35 10.86 -14.42 8.37
N GLN A 36 10.67 -15.00 9.55
CA GLN A 36 9.50 -15.83 9.88
C GLN A 36 8.53 -15.08 10.81
N LEU A 37 7.46 -14.54 10.22
CA LEU A 37 6.42 -13.76 10.92
C LEU A 37 5.10 -14.52 11.10
N LYS A 38 4.90 -15.61 10.36
CA LYS A 38 3.66 -16.37 10.38
C LYS A 38 3.44 -17.02 11.76
N GLY A 39 2.27 -16.82 12.35
CA GLY A 39 1.89 -17.39 13.64
C GLY A 39 2.51 -16.68 14.85
N ARG A 40 3.06 -15.48 14.67
CA ARG A 40 3.60 -14.66 15.76
C ARG A 40 2.69 -13.48 16.07
N ASP A 41 2.63 -13.14 17.36
CA ASP A 41 1.86 -12.00 17.85
C ASP A 41 2.67 -10.70 17.80
N LEU A 42 2.04 -9.61 17.35
CA LEU A 42 2.63 -8.27 17.30
C LEU A 42 2.20 -7.45 18.52
N LEU A 43 2.70 -7.81 19.70
CA LEU A 43 2.36 -7.11 20.96
C LEU A 43 3.27 -5.90 21.22
N THR A 44 4.58 -6.05 20.99
CA THR A 44 5.56 -4.98 21.21
C THR A 44 6.65 -5.00 20.14
N LEU A 45 7.24 -3.84 19.83
CA LEU A 45 8.35 -3.74 18.87
C LEU A 45 9.65 -4.39 19.37
N LYS A 46 9.80 -4.61 20.68
CA LYS A 46 11.00 -5.24 21.27
C LYS A 46 11.12 -6.72 20.89
N ASN A 47 10.00 -7.34 20.52
CA ASN A 47 9.95 -8.76 20.14
C ASN A 47 10.42 -9.00 18.69
N PHE A 48 10.75 -7.94 17.95
CA PHE A 48 11.16 -8.01 16.55
C PHE A 48 12.59 -7.53 16.38
N THR A 49 13.33 -8.19 15.49
CA THR A 49 14.67 -7.75 15.12
C THR A 49 14.61 -6.57 14.16
N GLY A 50 15.70 -5.81 14.08
CA GLY A 50 15.79 -4.69 13.13
C GLY A 50 15.61 -5.13 11.67
N GLU A 51 15.97 -6.37 11.33
CA GLU A 51 15.78 -6.95 9.98
C GLU A 51 14.31 -7.26 9.70
N GLU A 52 13.60 -7.83 10.67
CA GLU A 52 12.16 -8.11 10.57
C GLU A 52 11.36 -6.82 10.38
N ILE A 53 11.70 -5.76 11.13
CA ILE A 53 11.04 -4.46 10.99
C ILE A 53 11.34 -3.85 9.61
N LYS A 54 12.59 -3.89 9.15
CA LYS A 54 12.95 -3.43 7.79
C LYS A 54 12.17 -4.19 6.72
N TYR A 55 12.00 -5.51 6.88
CA TYR A 55 11.21 -6.33 5.98
C TYR A 55 9.73 -5.90 5.97
N MET A 56 9.11 -5.68 7.14
CA MET A 56 7.72 -5.18 7.22
C MET A 56 7.54 -3.83 6.50
N LEU A 57 8.50 -2.91 6.67
CA LEU A 57 8.48 -1.61 6.01
C LEU A 57 8.65 -1.72 4.49
N TRP A 58 9.56 -2.57 4.02
CA TRP A 58 9.73 -2.85 2.59
C TRP A 58 8.46 -3.45 1.99
N LEU A 59 7.87 -4.46 2.64
CA LEU A 59 6.63 -5.09 2.19
C LEU A 59 5.47 -4.08 2.11
N SER A 60 5.36 -3.19 3.11
CA SER A 60 4.36 -2.12 3.11
C SER A 60 4.53 -1.16 1.93
N ALA A 61 5.78 -0.83 1.58
CA ALA A 61 6.09 0.02 0.44
C ALA A 61 5.78 -0.66 -0.89
N ASP A 62 6.13 -1.95 -1.03
CA ASP A 62 5.85 -2.76 -2.23
C ASP A 62 4.33 -2.88 -2.47
N LEU A 63 3.56 -3.26 -1.44
CA LEU A 63 2.10 -3.36 -1.54
C LEU A 63 1.47 -2.01 -1.93
N LYS A 64 1.92 -0.91 -1.33
CA LYS A 64 1.45 0.43 -1.70
C LYS A 64 1.76 0.76 -3.16
N PHE A 65 2.95 0.42 -3.64
CA PHE A 65 3.35 0.64 -5.03
C PHE A 65 2.49 -0.18 -6.00
N ARG A 66 2.34 -1.48 -5.74
CA ARG A 66 1.57 -2.39 -6.60
C ARG A 66 0.08 -2.02 -6.67
N ILE A 67 -0.54 -1.73 -5.52
CA ILE A 67 -1.96 -1.42 -5.47
C ILE A 67 -2.24 0.00 -5.97
N LYS A 68 -1.52 1.03 -5.47
CA LYS A 68 -1.87 2.43 -5.77
C LYS A 68 -1.26 2.96 -7.06
N GLN A 69 -0.03 2.55 -7.40
CA GLN A 69 0.67 3.12 -8.55
C GLN A 69 0.48 2.26 -9.80
N LYS A 70 0.55 0.93 -9.66
CA LYS A 70 0.32 0.02 -10.78
C LYS A 70 -1.14 -0.38 -10.98
N GLY A 71 -1.99 -0.22 -9.96
CA GLY A 71 -3.39 -0.65 -10.02
C GLY A 71 -3.56 -2.17 -10.07
N GLU A 72 -2.59 -2.94 -9.56
CA GLU A 72 -2.67 -4.41 -9.53
C GLU A 72 -3.75 -4.86 -8.53
N TYR A 73 -4.63 -5.77 -8.95
CA TYR A 73 -5.53 -6.48 -8.05
C TYR A 73 -4.81 -7.70 -7.46
N LEU A 74 -4.67 -7.73 -6.13
CA LEU A 74 -3.99 -8.80 -5.40
C LEU A 74 -5.01 -9.49 -4.50
N PRO A 75 -5.46 -10.73 -4.80
CA PRO A 75 -6.40 -11.49 -3.96
C PRO A 75 -5.68 -12.08 -2.73
N LEU A 76 -5.05 -11.22 -1.92
CA LEU A 76 -4.34 -11.63 -0.71
C LEU A 76 -5.35 -12.07 0.36
N LEU A 77 -4.97 -13.11 1.12
CA LEU A 77 -5.74 -13.62 2.27
C LEU A 77 -7.18 -14.07 1.94
N GLN A 78 -7.47 -14.40 0.68
CA GLN A 78 -8.78 -14.93 0.29
C GLN A 78 -9.11 -16.19 1.12
N GLY A 79 -10.34 -16.24 1.66
CA GLY A 79 -10.79 -17.34 2.53
C GLY A 79 -10.28 -17.26 3.98
N LYS A 80 -9.66 -16.14 4.39
CA LYS A 80 -9.35 -15.86 5.81
C LYS A 80 -10.35 -14.87 6.39
N SER A 81 -10.65 -15.03 7.68
CA SER A 81 -11.53 -14.14 8.44
C SER A 81 -10.73 -13.41 9.52
N LEU A 82 -11.03 -12.14 9.74
CA LEU A 82 -10.41 -11.30 10.76
C LEU A 82 -11.44 -10.94 11.84
N GLY A 83 -11.14 -11.27 13.11
CA GLY A 83 -11.91 -10.82 14.27
C GLY A 83 -11.25 -9.61 14.91
N MET A 84 -12.01 -8.54 15.15
CA MET A 84 -11.52 -7.32 15.78
C MET A 84 -12.29 -7.01 17.06
N ILE A 85 -11.57 -6.79 18.17
CA ILE A 85 -12.15 -6.48 19.48
C ILE A 85 -11.60 -5.13 19.94
N PHE A 86 -12.49 -4.19 20.28
CA PHE A 86 -12.14 -2.86 20.76
C PHE A 86 -13.01 -2.49 21.97
N GLU A 87 -12.38 -2.27 23.12
CA GLU A 87 -13.08 -1.76 24.31
C GLU A 87 -13.48 -0.27 24.12
N LYS A 88 -12.54 0.53 23.59
CA LYS A 88 -12.77 1.94 23.26
C LYS A 88 -12.85 2.12 21.76
N ARG A 89 -13.71 3.06 21.33
CA ARG A 89 -13.92 3.35 19.91
C ARG A 89 -12.64 3.96 19.29
N SER A 90 -12.05 3.30 18.29
CA SER A 90 -10.94 3.82 17.49
C SER A 90 -11.24 3.69 15.99
N THR A 91 -11.66 4.79 15.37
CA THR A 91 -12.10 4.82 13.96
C THR A 91 -10.93 4.59 13.00
N ARG A 92 -9.81 5.28 13.21
CA ARG A 92 -8.62 5.18 12.35
C ARG A 92 -8.04 3.77 12.35
N THR A 93 -7.95 3.13 13.52
CA THR A 93 -7.40 1.78 13.64
C THR A 93 -8.30 0.76 12.97
N ARG A 94 -9.61 0.81 13.23
CA ARG A 94 -10.58 -0.12 12.63
C ARG A 94 -10.56 -0.07 11.11
N LEU A 95 -10.66 1.13 10.52
CA LEU A 95 -10.67 1.29 9.07
C LEU A 95 -9.35 0.82 8.44
N SER A 96 -8.21 1.07 9.11
CA SER A 96 -6.91 0.63 8.59
C SER A 96 -6.69 -0.88 8.57
N THR A 97 -7.47 -1.64 9.34
CA THR A 97 -7.39 -3.11 9.39
C THR A 97 -8.46 -3.81 8.55
N GLU A 98 -9.49 -3.08 8.14
CA GLU A 98 -10.62 -3.58 7.36
C GLU A 98 -10.41 -3.41 5.84
N THR A 99 -9.73 -2.34 5.41
CA THR A 99 -9.56 -1.92 4.01
C THR A 99 -8.21 -2.29 3.44
#